data_AF-A0A2M7RUZ3-F1
#
_entry.id   AF-A0A2M7RUZ3-F1
#
_cell.length_a   1.000
_cell.length_b   1.000
_cell.length_c   1.000
_cell.angle_alpha   90.00
_cell.angle_beta   90.00
_cell.angle_gamma   90.00
#
_symmetry.space_group_name_H-M   'P 1'
#
loop_
_entity.id
_entity.type
_entity.pdbx_description
1 polymer ?
#
loop_
_entity_poly.entity_id
_entity_poly.type
_entity_poly.pdbx_seq_one_letter_code
_entity_poly.pdbx_strand_id
1 'polypeptide(L)'
;MVTLIFTSFNSETKLMKWNVEKSKNGIIVYSFLPEGERIKQIKVHSTVKGTLSAAVSVLKDVKNYPLWIYNCENSEIITQKTHLEMEYYTQSKTPWPLQNRDLVVSNRIYQDKAKKVHSISM
;
A
#
# COMPACT_ATOMS: atom_id res chain seq x y z
N MET A 1 28.39 53.59 -11.56
CA MET A 1 27.80 52.53 -12.40
C MET A 1 27.28 51.46 -11.44
N VAL A 2 25.96 51.30 -11.33
CA VAL A 2 25.32 50.39 -10.37
C VAL A 2 25.22 49.00 -11.01
N THR A 3 25.85 48.00 -10.40
CA THR A 3 25.78 46.61 -10.87
C THR A 3 24.59 45.91 -10.20
N LEU A 4 23.58 45.55 -11.00
CA LEU A 4 22.47 44.69 -10.57
C LEU A 4 22.87 43.22 -10.76
N ILE A 5 22.89 42.44 -9.68
CA ILE A 5 23.05 40.99 -9.73
C ILE A 5 21.66 40.37 -9.70
N PHE A 6 21.24 39.75 -10.81
CA PHE A 6 20.03 38.94 -10.87
C PHE A 6 20.39 37.51 -10.44
N THR A 7 20.06 37.15 -9.19
CA THR A 7 20.06 35.75 -8.78
C THR A 7 18.73 35.13 -9.15
N SER A 8 18.72 34.24 -10.13
CA SER A 8 17.55 33.41 -10.44
C SER A 8 17.36 32.40 -9.30
N PHE A 9 16.28 32.54 -8.53
CA PHE A 9 15.80 31.47 -7.65
C PHE A 9 15.20 30.37 -8.53
N ASN A 10 15.98 29.33 -8.83
CA ASN A 10 15.43 28.08 -9.30
C ASN A 10 14.77 27.39 -8.10
N SER A 11 13.44 27.44 -8.04
CA SER A 11 12.68 26.56 -7.15
C SER A 11 12.79 25.14 -7.70
N GLU A 12 13.72 24.35 -7.14
CA GLU A 12 13.74 22.91 -7.38
C GLU A 12 12.46 22.31 -6.78
N THR A 13 11.44 22.12 -7.62
CA THR A 13 10.34 21.22 -7.27
C THR A 13 10.95 19.83 -7.20
N LYS A 14 11.23 19.37 -5.98
CA LYS A 14 11.75 18.02 -5.72
C LYS A 14 10.70 17.01 -6.18
N LEU A 15 10.86 16.53 -7.41
CA LEU A 15 9.96 15.54 -8.01
C LEU A 15 9.86 14.32 -7.10
N MET A 16 8.65 13.77 -6.97
CA MET A 16 8.40 12.48 -6.32
C MET A 16 9.24 11.39 -6.99
N LYS A 17 10.43 11.11 -6.42
CA LYS A 17 11.38 10.15 -6.97
C LYS A 17 11.18 8.79 -6.30
N TRP A 18 10.50 7.89 -7.01
CA TRP A 18 10.41 6.48 -6.63
C TRP A 18 11.77 5.80 -6.83
N ASN A 19 12.32 5.19 -5.79
CA ASN A 19 13.55 4.40 -5.84
C ASN A 19 13.21 2.92 -5.98
N VAL A 20 13.94 2.18 -6.81
CA VAL A 20 13.79 0.71 -6.89
C VAL A 20 14.56 0.08 -5.75
N GLU A 21 13.86 -0.52 -4.79
CA GLU A 21 14.45 -1.21 -3.64
C GLU A 21 14.79 -2.67 -3.97
N LYS A 22 13.97 -3.31 -4.80
CA LYS A 22 14.14 -4.72 -5.17
C LYS A 22 13.49 -4.99 -6.52
N SER A 23 14.15 -5.78 -7.36
CA SER A 23 13.59 -6.33 -8.60
C SER A 23 14.02 -7.79 -8.71
N LYS A 24 13.09 -8.72 -8.47
CA LYS A 24 13.38 -10.16 -8.52
C LYS A 24 12.10 -10.96 -8.77
N ASN A 25 12.20 -12.04 -9.56
CA ASN A 25 11.10 -12.97 -9.84
C ASN A 25 9.82 -12.27 -10.37
N GLY A 26 9.97 -11.24 -11.21
CA GLY A 26 8.83 -10.49 -11.76
C GLY A 26 8.15 -9.54 -10.76
N ILE A 27 8.69 -9.37 -9.55
CA ILE A 27 8.20 -8.43 -8.53
C ILE A 27 9.19 -7.26 -8.44
N ILE A 28 8.69 -6.05 -8.64
CA ILE A 28 9.45 -4.81 -8.50
C ILE A 28 8.87 -4.01 -7.33
N VAL A 29 9.72 -3.71 -6.35
CA VAL A 29 9.38 -2.91 -5.17
C VAL A 29 10.01 -1.54 -5.31
N TYR A 30 9.17 -0.52 -5.23
CA TYR A 30 9.57 0.88 -5.20
C TYR A 30 9.31 1.46 -3.81
N SER A 31 10.17 2.38 -3.38
CA SER A 31 9.91 3.21 -2.20
C SER A 31 10.07 4.69 -2.50
N PHE A 32 9.35 5.52 -1.75
CA PHE A 32 9.47 6.96 -1.75
C PHE A 32 9.26 7.45 -0.32
N LEU A 33 10.19 8.26 0.21
CA LEU A 33 9.99 8.97 1.47
C LEU A 33 9.61 10.42 1.15
N PRO A 34 8.35 10.82 1.34
CA PRO A 34 7.97 12.22 1.17
C PRO A 34 8.73 13.13 2.14
N GLU A 35 8.96 14.36 1.74
CA GLU A 35 9.64 15.33 2.59
C GLU A 35 8.80 15.67 3.83
N GLY A 36 9.44 15.74 5.00
CA GLY A 36 8.78 15.96 6.29
C GLY A 36 8.12 14.72 6.88
N GLU A 37 8.00 13.62 6.12
CA GLU A 37 7.39 12.38 6.59
C GLU A 37 8.40 11.46 7.28
N ARG A 38 7.89 10.66 8.23
CA ARG A 38 8.67 9.61 8.92
C ARG A 38 8.46 8.23 8.33
N ILE A 39 7.47 8.07 7.45
CA ILE A 39 7.04 6.78 6.92
C ILE A 39 7.26 6.75 5.40
N LYS A 40 7.95 5.71 4.92
CA LYS A 40 8.13 5.47 3.48
C LYS A 40 6.82 4.99 2.87
N GLN A 41 6.47 5.56 1.72
CA GLN A 41 5.47 4.99 0.83
C GLN A 41 6.10 3.84 0.04
N ILE A 42 5.36 2.74 -0.09
CA ILE A 42 5.78 1.54 -0.82
C ILE A 42 4.82 1.32 -1.99
N LYS A 43 5.38 0.97 -3.15
CA LYS A 43 4.63 0.57 -4.34
C LYS A 43 5.23 -0.71 -4.89
N VAL A 44 4.40 -1.70 -5.19
CA VAL A 44 4.85 -2.98 -5.73
C VAL A 44 4.17 -3.23 -7.07
N HIS A 45 4.97 -3.51 -8.10
CA HIS A 45 4.48 -3.92 -9.42
C HIS A 45 4.83 -5.39 -9.65
N SER A 46 3.84 -6.17 -10.08
CA SER A 46 4.01 -7.57 -10.45
C SER A 46 2.90 -8.01 -11.39
N THR A 47 3.11 -9.13 -12.08
CA THR A 47 2.08 -9.81 -12.87
C THR A 47 1.81 -11.18 -12.25
N VAL A 48 0.54 -11.46 -11.97
CA VAL A 48 0.10 -12.75 -11.41
C VAL A 48 -0.83 -13.44 -12.41
N LYS A 49 -0.75 -14.76 -12.50
CA LYS A 49 -1.68 -15.56 -13.30
C LYS A 49 -3.00 -15.70 -12.54
N GLY A 50 -4.11 -15.29 -13.14
CA GLY A 50 -5.43 -15.40 -12.54
C GLY A 50 -6.41 -14.37 -13.10
N THR A 51 -7.59 -14.30 -12.50
CA THR A 51 -8.58 -13.26 -12.79
C THR A 51 -8.57 -12.20 -11.70
N LEU A 52 -9.05 -11.01 -12.05
CA LEU A 52 -9.20 -9.93 -11.09
C LEU A 52 -10.22 -10.26 -9.99
N SER A 53 -11.26 -11.03 -10.33
CA SER A 53 -12.21 -11.55 -9.35
C SER A 53 -11.56 -12.50 -8.35
N ALA A 54 -10.66 -13.38 -8.79
CA ALA A 54 -9.93 -14.27 -7.89
C ALA A 54 -9.04 -13.48 -6.92
N ALA A 55 -8.32 -12.47 -7.43
CA ALA A 55 -7.52 -11.58 -6.59
C ALA A 55 -8.38 -10.85 -5.54
N VAL A 56 -9.52 -10.30 -5.96
CA VAL A 56 -10.48 -9.64 -5.04
C VAL A 56 -11.03 -10.61 -4.01
N SER A 57 -11.35 -11.85 -4.38
CA SER A 57 -11.85 -12.87 -3.44
C SER A 57 -10.83 -13.19 -2.35
N VAL A 58 -9.55 -13.34 -2.70
CA VAL A 58 -8.47 -13.57 -1.72
C VAL A 58 -8.34 -12.38 -0.76
N LEU A 59 -8.42 -11.15 -1.27
CA LEU A 59 -8.34 -9.92 -0.47
C LEU A 59 -9.61 -9.63 0.36
N LYS A 60 -10.70 -10.37 0.15
CA LYS A 60 -11.90 -10.26 0.97
C LYS A 60 -11.99 -11.35 2.03
N ASP A 61 -11.16 -12.39 1.92
CA ASP A 61 -11.19 -13.54 2.81
C ASP A 61 -10.39 -13.28 4.10
N VAL A 62 -10.83 -12.28 4.86
CA VAL A 62 -10.15 -11.80 6.08
C VAL A 62 -9.91 -12.94 7.07
N LYS A 63 -10.88 -13.85 7.24
CA LYS A 63 -10.78 -14.96 8.20
C LYS A 63 -9.58 -15.87 7.92
N ASN A 64 -9.14 -15.96 6.67
CA ASN A 64 -8.03 -16.80 6.25
C ASN A 64 -6.71 -16.03 6.08
N TYR A 65 -6.65 -14.75 6.44
CA TYR A 65 -5.40 -13.98 6.41
C TYR A 65 -4.23 -14.63 7.17
N PRO A 66 -4.40 -15.28 8.35
CA PRO A 66 -3.29 -15.89 9.07
C PRO A 66 -2.63 -17.05 8.30
N LEU A 67 -3.32 -17.60 7.29
CA LEU A 67 -2.79 -18.69 6.46
C LEU A 67 -1.77 -18.21 5.42
N TRP A 68 -1.81 -16.94 5.01
CA TRP A 68 -1.04 -16.47 3.85
C TRP A 68 -0.48 -15.05 3.96
N ILE A 69 -1.05 -14.17 4.78
CA ILE A 69 -0.46 -12.87 5.06
C ILE A 69 0.73 -13.07 6.00
N TYR A 70 1.88 -12.56 5.56
CA TYR A 70 3.13 -12.65 6.32
C TYR A 70 2.95 -12.13 7.75
N ASN A 71 3.30 -12.96 8.73
CA ASN A 71 3.23 -12.68 10.16
C ASN A 71 1.84 -12.28 10.69
N CYS A 72 0.74 -12.51 9.98
CA CYS A 72 -0.59 -12.29 10.54
C CYS A 72 -0.89 -13.37 11.60
N GLU A 73 -1.07 -12.96 12.85
CA GLU A 73 -1.37 -13.84 13.99
C GLU A 73 -2.87 -13.95 14.22
N ASN A 74 -3.62 -12.86 14.02
CA ASN A 74 -5.06 -12.86 14.15
C ASN A 74 -5.70 -11.89 13.15
N SER A 75 -6.95 -12.16 12.77
CA SER A 75 -7.73 -11.31 11.87
C SER A 75 -9.22 -11.61 11.96
N GLU A 76 -10.06 -10.57 11.99
CA GLU A 76 -11.50 -10.72 12.09
C GLU A 76 -12.23 -9.58 11.35
N ILE A 77 -13.40 -9.89 10.79
CA ILE A 77 -14.29 -8.86 10.25
C ILE A 77 -15.01 -8.23 11.43
N ILE A 78 -14.87 -6.91 11.57
CA ILE A 78 -15.58 -6.13 12.59
C ILE A 78 -16.99 -5.80 12.08
N THR A 79 -17.06 -5.22 10.87
CA THR A 79 -18.33 -4.80 10.25
C THR A 79 -18.33 -5.11 8.76
N GLN A 80 -19.40 -5.70 8.26
CA GLN A 80 -19.65 -5.82 6.82
C GLN A 80 -20.75 -4.84 6.41
N LYS A 81 -20.39 -3.73 5.75
CA LYS A 81 -21.36 -2.72 5.30
C LYS A 81 -22.03 -3.14 3.98
N THR A 82 -21.24 -3.58 3.01
CA THR A 82 -21.71 -4.12 1.71
C THR A 82 -20.75 -5.19 1.20
N HIS A 83 -21.03 -5.82 0.07
CA HIS A 83 -20.08 -6.76 -0.56
C HIS A 83 -18.77 -6.09 -1.05
N LEU A 84 -18.68 -4.76 -1.07
CA LEU A 84 -17.49 -3.98 -1.46
C LEU A 84 -16.93 -3.12 -0.32
N GLU A 85 -17.57 -3.14 0.85
CA GLU A 85 -17.21 -2.29 1.99
C GLU A 85 -17.23 -3.08 3.29
N MET A 86 -16.09 -3.12 3.97
CA MET A 86 -15.93 -3.82 5.24
C MET A 86 -14.91 -3.13 6.14
N GLU A 87 -15.07 -3.30 7.44
CA GLU A 87 -14.08 -2.98 8.46
C GLU A 87 -13.56 -4.28 9.06
N TYR A 88 -12.24 -4.39 9.21
CA TYR A 88 -11.64 -5.59 9.78
C TYR A 88 -10.45 -5.26 10.68
N TYR A 89 -10.21 -6.14 11.65
CA TYR A 89 -9.05 -6.13 12.53
C TYR A 89 -7.99 -7.09 12.00
N THR A 90 -6.71 -6.72 12.16
CA THR A 90 -5.58 -7.65 12.00
C THR A 90 -4.54 -7.39 13.08
N GLN A 91 -3.89 -8.46 13.53
CA GLN A 91 -2.70 -8.42 14.37
C GLN A 91 -1.54 -9.11 13.67
N SER A 92 -0.39 -8.46 13.68
CA SER A 92 0.86 -8.96 13.14
C SER A 92 1.86 -9.25 14.26
N LYS A 93 2.52 -10.41 14.14
CA LYS A 93 3.55 -10.86 15.05
C LYS A 93 4.88 -10.19 14.74
N THR A 94 5.52 -9.66 15.78
CA THR A 94 6.85 -9.04 15.70
C THR A 94 7.85 -9.83 16.54
N PRO A 95 9.15 -9.79 16.20
CA PRO A 95 10.17 -10.42 17.02
C PRO A 95 10.36 -9.67 18.34
N TRP A 96 10.63 -10.41 19.41
CA TRP A 96 11.03 -9.83 20.70
C TRP A 96 12.26 -8.90 20.53
N PRO A 97 12.33 -7.73 21.20
CA PRO A 97 11.46 -7.25 22.28
C PRO A 97 10.26 -6.40 21.81
N LEU A 98 9.96 -6.37 20.50
CA LEU A 98 8.81 -5.62 20.02
C LEU A 98 7.52 -6.33 20.43
N GLN A 99 6.54 -5.53 20.85
CA GLN A 99 5.17 -5.99 20.98
C GLN A 99 4.56 -6.14 19.58
N ASN A 100 3.61 -7.07 19.46
CA ASN A 100 2.79 -7.23 18.27
C ASN A 100 2.15 -5.89 17.85
N ARG A 101 1.82 -5.79 16.56
CA ARG A 101 1.21 -4.59 15.98
C ARG A 101 -0.14 -4.95 15.41
N ASP A 102 -1.16 -4.16 15.72
CA ASP A 102 -2.49 -4.35 15.20
C ASP A 102 -3.04 -3.12 14.48
N LEU A 103 -4.09 -3.35 13.70
CA LEU A 103 -4.74 -2.39 12.84
C LEU A 103 -6.24 -2.67 12.78
N VAL A 104 -7.03 -1.60 12.76
CA VAL A 104 -8.42 -1.62 12.28
C VAL A 104 -8.44 -0.93 10.92
N VAL A 105 -8.91 -1.62 9.89
CA VAL A 105 -8.84 -1.16 8.50
C VAL A 105 -10.25 -0.98 7.92
N SER A 106 -10.51 0.19 7.34
CA SER A 106 -11.75 0.46 6.60
C SER A 106 -11.53 0.24 5.11
N ASN A 107 -11.96 -0.90 4.59
CA ASN A 107 -11.72 -1.28 3.21
C ASN A 107 -12.91 -0.97 2.30
N ARG A 108 -12.64 -0.34 1.15
CA ARG A 108 -13.59 -0.13 0.07
C ARG A 108 -13.00 -0.51 -1.29
N ILE A 109 -13.77 -1.26 -2.07
CA ILE A 109 -13.37 -1.79 -3.37
C ILE A 109 -14.13 -1.08 -4.49
N TYR A 110 -13.38 -0.54 -5.45
CA TYR A 110 -13.91 0.13 -6.65
C TYR A 110 -13.44 -0.59 -7.91
N GLN A 111 -14.32 -0.70 -8.91
CA GLN A 111 -14.00 -1.26 -10.21
C GLN A 111 -14.32 -0.27 -11.33
N ASP A 112 -13.30 0.11 -12.10
CA ASP A 112 -13.50 0.83 -13.35
C ASP A 112 -13.80 -0.18 -14.47
N LYS A 113 -15.06 -0.19 -14.92
CA LYS A 113 -15.54 -1.09 -15.98
C LYS A 113 -14.86 -0.84 -17.33
N ALA A 114 -14.38 0.38 -17.59
CA ALA A 114 -13.73 0.74 -18.85
C ALA A 114 -12.24 0.38 -18.86
N LYS A 115 -11.57 0.47 -17.71
CA LYS A 115 -10.11 0.28 -17.62
C LYS A 115 -9.65 -1.10 -17.17
N LYS A 116 -10.56 -2.02 -16.81
CA LYS A 116 -10.24 -3.31 -16.16
C LYS A 116 -9.30 -3.13 -14.94
N VAL A 117 -9.40 -1.97 -14.29
CA VAL A 117 -8.64 -1.62 -13.09
C VAL A 117 -9.58 -1.73 -11.89
N HIS A 118 -9.16 -2.47 -10.86
CA HIS A 118 -9.78 -2.41 -9.54
C HIS A 118 -8.84 -1.67 -8.59
N SER A 119 -9.42 -0.74 -7.83
CA SER A 119 -8.73 0.00 -6.79
C SER A 119 -9.32 -0.41 -5.45
N ILE A 120 -8.44 -0.74 -4.51
CA ILE A 120 -8.79 -1.07 -3.13
C ILE A 120 -8.19 0.04 -2.29
N SER A 121 -9.04 0.81 -1.60
CA SER A 121 -8.62 1.83 -0.64
C SER A 121 -8.87 1.33 0.77
N MET A 122 -7.85 1.45 1.60
CA MET A 122 -7.82 1.07 3.02
C MET A 122 -7.73 2.31 3.90
#